data_AF-A0A947CQ86-F1
#
_entry.id   AF-A0A947CQ86-F1
#
_cell.length_a   1.000
_cell.length_b   1.000
_cell.length_c   1.000
_cell.angle_alpha   90.00
_cell.angle_beta   90.00
_cell.angle_gamma   90.00
#
_symmetry.space_group_name_H-M   'P 1'
#
loop_
_entity.id
_entity.type
_entity.pdbx_description
1 polymer ?
#
loop_
_entity_poly.entity_id
_entity_poly.type
_entity_poly.pdbx_seq_one_letter_code
_entity_poly.pdbx_strand_id
1 'polypeptide(L)'
;HLIINSSESSLLPRFFLGRLFYRLEMHDEALRSLEDLAEEISVSPTYHLLLARIRHRRGELARAAESYFKCVQEVGLGGRGFVCRACGRKYGDWRDRCPECGSWNSVELDFELEKFSPEDLGVRQAPVWSHYGRSD
;
A
#
# COMPACT_ATOMS: atom_id res chain seq x y z
N HIS A 1 22.46 -5.00 -33.15
CA HIS A 1 22.91 -6.29 -32.61
C HIS A 1 22.93 -6.21 -31.08
N LEU A 2 21.80 -6.46 -30.42
CA LEU A 2 21.76 -6.64 -28.97
C LEU A 2 21.90 -8.14 -28.70
N ILE A 3 23.13 -8.54 -28.42
CA ILE A 3 23.48 -9.89 -28.01
C ILE A 3 22.90 -10.07 -26.60
N ILE A 4 21.85 -10.88 -26.47
CA ILE A 4 21.46 -11.48 -25.19
C ILE A 4 22.57 -12.50 -24.89
N ASN A 5 23.67 -12.04 -24.30
CA ASN A 5 24.77 -12.90 -23.91
C ASN A 5 24.44 -13.52 -22.55
N SER A 6 24.46 -14.84 -22.51
CA SER A 6 24.16 -15.69 -21.37
C SER A 6 25.18 -15.49 -20.23
N SER A 7 24.71 -15.17 -19.01
CA SER A 7 24.94 -15.98 -17.79
C SER A 7 24.76 -15.28 -16.42
N GLU A 8 24.43 -13.98 -16.29
CA GLU A 8 24.36 -13.36 -14.93
C GLU A 8 23.18 -12.40 -14.63
N SER A 9 22.24 -12.15 -15.53
CA SER A 9 20.99 -11.46 -15.14
C SER A 9 19.82 -11.79 -16.06
N SER A 10 19.16 -12.92 -15.80
CA SER A 10 17.88 -13.28 -16.46
C SER A 10 16.69 -12.48 -15.93
N LEU A 11 16.92 -11.64 -14.92
CA LEU A 11 15.90 -10.92 -14.17
C LEU A 11 15.06 -9.99 -15.06
N LEU A 12 15.72 -9.11 -15.82
CA LEU A 12 15.02 -8.13 -16.65
C LEU A 12 14.16 -8.79 -17.74
N PRO A 13 14.67 -9.74 -18.55
CA PRO A 13 13.83 -10.46 -19.51
C PRO A 13 12.62 -11.17 -18.86
N ARG A 14 12.82 -11.83 -17.71
CA ARG A 14 11.74 -12.52 -16.98
C ARG A 14 10.69 -11.54 -16.45
N PHE A 15 11.12 -10.39 -15.92
CA PHE A 15 10.20 -9.35 -15.47
C PHE A 15 9.37 -8.77 -16.62
N PHE A 16 10.00 -8.47 -17.76
CA PHE A 16 9.28 -7.98 -18.94
C PHE A 16 8.34 -9.03 -19.52
N LEU A 17 8.68 -10.31 -19.43
CA LEU A 17 7.81 -11.41 -19.81
C LEU A 17 6.55 -11.45 -18.92
N GLY A 18 6.69 -11.36 -17.60
CA GLY A 18 5.54 -11.24 -16.69
C GLY A 18 4.65 -10.03 -17.02
N ARG A 19 5.26 -8.90 -17.37
CA ARG A 19 4.54 -7.69 -17.80
C ARG A 19 3.84 -7.86 -19.15
N LEU A 20 4.42 -8.63 -20.07
CA LEU A 20 3.80 -8.99 -21.34
C LEU A 20 2.58 -9.88 -21.11
N PHE A 21 2.69 -10.93 -20.31
CA PHE A 21 1.56 -11.80 -19.95
C PHE A 21 0.42 -11.00 -19.34
N TYR A 22 0.71 -10.05 -18.45
CA TYR A 22 -0.33 -9.17 -17.88
C TYR A 22 -1.06 -8.36 -18.96
N ARG A 23 -0.34 -7.79 -19.93
CA ARG A 23 -0.95 -7.02 -21.05
C ARG A 23 -1.79 -7.89 -21.98
N LEU A 24 -1.49 -9.18 -22.05
CA LEU A 24 -2.23 -10.18 -22.81
C LEU A 24 -3.39 -10.79 -22.01
N GLU A 25 -3.68 -10.27 -20.81
CA GLU A 25 -4.73 -10.78 -19.91
C GLU A 25 -4.50 -12.24 -19.44
N MET A 26 -3.25 -12.71 -19.59
CA MET A 26 -2.78 -14.01 -19.11
C MET A 26 -2.35 -13.88 -17.64
N HIS A 27 -3.35 -13.65 -16.78
CA HIS A 27 -3.13 -13.26 -15.38
C HIS A 27 -2.37 -14.33 -14.57
N ASP A 28 -2.62 -15.61 -14.82
CA ASP A 28 -1.97 -16.69 -14.06
C ASP A 28 -0.50 -16.85 -14.46
N GLU A 29 -0.17 -16.79 -15.76
CA GLU A 29 1.21 -16.80 -16.26
C GLU A 29 1.96 -15.56 -15.79
N ALA A 30 1.31 -14.39 -15.82
CA ALA A 30 1.89 -13.14 -15.32
C ALA A 30 2.23 -13.26 -13.84
N LEU A 31 1.32 -13.81 -13.03
CA LEU A 31 1.52 -13.97 -11.60
C LEU A 31 2.68 -14.93 -11.31
N ARG A 32 2.67 -16.13 -11.92
CA ARG A 32 3.75 -17.13 -11.75
C ARG A 32 5.11 -16.54 -12.13
N SER A 33 5.19 -15.91 -13.31
CA SER A 33 6.45 -15.34 -13.82
C SER A 33 7.02 -14.24 -12.93
N LEU A 34 6.16 -13.49 -12.22
CA LEU A 34 6.57 -12.43 -11.30
C LEU A 34 6.87 -13.00 -9.90
N GLU A 35 6.09 -13.94 -9.39
CA GLU A 35 6.35 -14.58 -8.08
C GLU A 35 7.69 -15.34 -8.08
N ASP A 36 8.10 -15.92 -9.21
CA ASP A 36 9.42 -16.55 -9.41
C ASP A 36 10.61 -15.57 -9.29
N LEU A 37 10.36 -14.26 -9.23
CA LEU A 37 11.38 -13.21 -9.11
C LEU A 37 11.37 -12.54 -7.72
N ALA A 38 10.51 -12.98 -6.80
CA ALA A 38 10.26 -12.28 -5.53
C ALA A 38 11.55 -12.01 -4.73
N GLU A 39 12.48 -12.95 -4.69
CA GLU A 39 13.75 -12.82 -3.96
C GLU A 39 14.64 -11.71 -4.54
N GLU A 40 14.54 -11.44 -5.85
CA GLU A 40 15.44 -10.56 -6.57
C GLU A 40 14.90 -9.12 -6.70
N ILE A 41 13.56 -8.95 -6.74
CA ILE A 41 12.91 -7.65 -7.02
C ILE A 41 11.85 -7.23 -6.00
N SER A 42 11.82 -7.85 -4.82
CA SER A 42 10.88 -7.49 -3.75
C SER A 42 10.99 -6.03 -3.28
N VAL A 43 12.09 -5.32 -3.52
CA VAL A 43 12.23 -3.88 -3.23
C VAL A 43 11.73 -2.96 -4.35
N SER A 44 11.25 -3.52 -5.47
CA SER A 44 10.76 -2.72 -6.60
C SER A 44 9.28 -2.32 -6.39
N PRO A 45 8.94 -1.02 -6.36
CA PRO A 45 7.54 -0.60 -6.32
C PRO A 45 6.74 -1.11 -7.54
N THR A 46 7.37 -1.14 -8.71
CA THR A 46 6.71 -1.54 -9.96
C THR A 46 6.33 -3.03 -9.93
N TYR A 47 7.16 -3.85 -9.28
CA TYR A 47 6.86 -5.26 -9.04
C TYR A 47 5.58 -5.42 -8.22
N HIS A 48 5.51 -4.75 -7.06
CA HIS A 48 4.35 -4.79 -6.18
C HIS A 48 3.07 -4.25 -6.84
N LEU A 49 3.19 -3.17 -7.63
CA LEU A 49 2.06 -2.62 -8.38
C LEU A 49 1.50 -3.60 -9.41
N LEU A 50 2.38 -4.35 -10.10
CA LEU A 50 1.95 -5.36 -11.07
C LEU A 50 1.26 -6.52 -10.38
N LEU A 51 1.83 -7.05 -9.29
CA LEU A 51 1.18 -8.09 -8.49
C LEU A 51 -0.20 -7.66 -8.00
N ALA A 52 -0.31 -6.43 -7.50
CA ALA A 52 -1.56 -5.88 -7.01
C ALA A 52 -2.64 -5.84 -8.10
N ARG A 53 -2.28 -5.34 -9.29
CA ARG A 53 -3.19 -5.26 -10.44
C ARG A 53 -3.62 -6.65 -10.92
N ILE A 54 -2.69 -7.59 -11.02
CA ILE A 54 -2.99 -8.97 -11.43
C ILE A 54 -3.96 -9.61 -10.43
N ARG A 55 -3.66 -9.53 -9.13
CA ARG A 55 -4.51 -10.08 -8.06
C ARG A 55 -5.89 -9.42 -8.03
N HIS A 56 -5.98 -8.12 -8.26
CA HIS A 56 -7.25 -7.41 -8.38
C HIS A 56 -8.09 -7.96 -9.54
N ARG A 57 -7.50 -8.13 -10.74
CA ARG A 57 -8.20 -8.68 -11.92
C ARG A 57 -8.68 -10.12 -11.71
N ARG A 58 -7.97 -10.88 -10.86
CA ARG A 58 -8.35 -12.25 -10.44
C ARG A 58 -9.40 -12.28 -9.30
N GLY A 59 -9.81 -11.13 -8.77
CA GLY A 59 -10.74 -11.04 -7.64
C GLY A 59 -10.11 -11.32 -6.27
N GLU A 60 -8.79 -11.44 -6.19
CA GLU A 60 -8.04 -11.67 -4.94
C GLU A 60 -7.80 -10.37 -4.17
N LEU A 61 -8.90 -9.68 -3.81
CA LEU A 61 -8.88 -8.30 -3.34
C LEU A 61 -7.99 -8.08 -2.10
N ALA A 62 -8.00 -9.01 -1.13
CA ALA A 62 -7.16 -8.91 0.07
C ALA A 62 -5.65 -8.97 -0.27
N ARG A 63 -5.25 -9.92 -1.12
CA ARG A 63 -3.85 -10.05 -1.57
C ARG A 63 -3.44 -8.89 -2.49
N ALA A 64 -4.38 -8.33 -3.24
CA ALA A 64 -4.16 -7.14 -4.04
C ALA A 64 -3.88 -5.92 -3.16
N ALA A 65 -4.68 -5.72 -2.10
CA ALA A 65 -4.48 -4.65 -1.13
C ALA A 65 -3.11 -4.72 -0.44
N GLU A 66 -2.69 -5.93 -0.04
CA GLU A 66 -1.35 -6.16 0.53
C GLU A 66 -0.24 -5.72 -0.45
N SER A 67 -0.34 -6.12 -1.72
CA SER A 67 0.64 -5.72 -2.74
C SER A 67 0.60 -4.21 -3.04
N TYR A 68 -0.57 -3.58 -3.07
CA TYR A 68 -0.65 -2.11 -3.19
C TYR A 68 0.05 -1.41 -2.03
N PHE A 69 -0.15 -1.90 -0.81
CA PHE A 69 0.49 -1.35 0.38
C PHE A 69 2.02 -1.46 0.32
N LYS A 70 2.56 -2.63 -0.08
CA LYS A 70 4.01 -2.81 -0.30
C LYS A 70 4.54 -1.84 -1.35
N CYS A 71 3.82 -1.63 -2.45
CA CYS A 71 4.20 -0.61 -3.44
C CYS A 71 4.30 0.78 -2.82
N VAL A 72 3.34 1.18 -1.99
CA VAL A 72 3.32 2.50 -1.32
C VAL A 72 4.47 2.63 -0.32
N GLN A 73 4.79 1.56 0.43
CA GLN A 73 5.95 1.51 1.32
C GLN A 73 7.26 1.73 0.58
N GLU A 74 7.50 1.02 -0.53
CA GLU A 74 8.74 1.15 -1.32
C GLU A 74 8.91 2.53 -1.98
N VAL A 75 7.81 3.25 -2.27
CA VAL A 75 7.88 4.63 -2.79
C VAL A 75 8.16 5.64 -1.67
N GLY A 76 8.25 5.21 -0.41
CA GLY A 76 8.45 6.09 0.75
C GLY A 76 7.22 6.93 1.09
N LEU A 77 6.08 6.66 0.44
CA LEU A 77 4.78 7.25 0.78
C LEU A 77 4.10 6.49 1.92
N GLY A 78 4.52 5.24 2.18
CA GLY A 78 4.06 4.39 3.28
C GLY A 78 4.73 4.70 4.62
N GLY A 79 5.01 5.99 4.85
CA GLY A 79 5.41 6.43 6.17
C GLY A 79 4.27 6.11 7.14
N ARG A 80 4.59 5.25 8.11
CA ARG A 80 3.81 4.85 9.29
C ARG A 80 2.84 3.70 9.02
N GLY A 81 3.10 2.59 9.71
CA GLY A 81 2.33 1.34 9.64
C GLY A 81 0.89 1.51 10.08
N PHE A 82 0.27 0.43 10.53
CA PHE A 82 -1.12 0.49 10.95
C PHE A 82 -1.22 0.72 12.45
N VAL A 83 -2.29 1.37 12.90
CA VAL A 83 -2.63 1.53 14.31
C VAL A 83 -4.06 1.06 14.53
N CYS A 84 -4.29 0.33 15.62
CA CYS A 84 -5.64 0.03 16.06
C CYS A 84 -6.25 1.27 16.73
N ARG A 85 -7.32 1.85 16.18
CA ARG A 85 -8.04 2.98 16.79
C ARG A 85 -8.72 2.65 18.12
N ALA A 86 -8.92 1.36 18.42
CA ALA A 86 -9.56 0.91 19.66
C ALA A 86 -8.57 0.75 20.82
N CYS A 87 -7.35 0.25 20.57
CA CYS A 87 -6.36 -0.02 21.63
C CYS A 87 -4.98 0.63 21.40
N GLY A 88 -4.78 1.35 20.30
CA GLY A 88 -3.53 2.01 19.96
C GLY A 88 -2.40 1.09 19.48
N ARG A 89 -2.63 -0.23 19.37
CA ARG A 89 -1.58 -1.17 18.96
C ARG A 89 -1.13 -0.90 17.52
N LYS A 90 0.18 -0.76 17.31
CA LYS A 90 0.78 -0.63 15.98
C LYS A 90 1.10 -1.98 15.33
N TYR A 91 0.93 -2.06 14.01
CA TYR A 91 1.22 -3.23 13.17
C TYR A 91 2.00 -2.82 11.92
N GLY A 92 2.82 -3.75 11.41
CA GLY A 92 3.49 -3.57 10.11
C GLY A 92 2.55 -3.75 8.91
N ASP A 93 1.48 -4.53 9.08
CA ASP A 93 0.54 -4.91 8.03
C ASP A 93 -0.91 -4.70 8.46
N TRP A 94 -1.79 -4.53 7.48
CA TRP A 94 -3.22 -4.36 7.69
C TRP A 94 -3.87 -5.65 8.21
N ARG A 95 -4.90 -5.52 9.05
CA ARG A 95 -5.65 -6.66 9.61
C ARG A 95 -7.13 -6.31 9.80
N ASP A 96 -8.03 -7.21 9.37
CA ASP A 96 -9.47 -7.05 9.59
C ASP A 96 -9.87 -7.00 11.08
N ARG A 97 -9.18 -7.80 11.90
CA ARG A 97 -9.42 -7.91 13.34
C ARG A 97 -8.13 -7.67 14.10
N CYS A 98 -8.16 -6.78 15.08
CA CYS A 98 -7.04 -6.53 15.98
C CYS A 98 -6.75 -7.80 16.83
N PRO A 99 -5.55 -8.38 16.77
CA PRO A 99 -5.20 -9.54 17.59
C PRO A 99 -5.16 -9.26 19.09
N GLU A 100 -4.93 -8.00 19.49
CA GLU A 100 -4.77 -7.62 20.90
C GLU A 100 -6.12 -7.39 21.58
N CYS A 101 -7.00 -6.57 20.99
CA CYS A 101 -8.29 -6.22 21.59
C CYS A 101 -9.48 -6.95 20.95
N GLY A 102 -9.25 -7.71 19.89
CA GLY A 102 -10.30 -8.44 19.18
C GLY A 102 -11.25 -7.59 18.36
N SER A 103 -11.05 -6.26 18.30
CA SER A 103 -11.94 -5.32 17.59
C SER A 103 -11.81 -5.48 16.07
N TRP A 104 -12.95 -5.59 15.39
CA TRP A 104 -13.06 -5.61 13.93
C TRP A 104 -12.99 -4.20 13.35
N ASN A 105 -12.46 -4.07 12.12
CA ASN A 105 -12.39 -2.81 11.38
C ASN A 105 -11.84 -1.65 12.21
N SER A 106 -10.80 -1.95 12.98
CA SER A 106 -10.17 -1.01 13.91
C SER A 106 -8.72 -0.71 13.56
N VAL A 107 -8.09 -1.51 12.70
CA VAL A 107 -6.69 -1.34 12.29
C VAL A 107 -6.66 -0.50 11.02
N GLU A 108 -6.16 0.72 11.12
CA GLU A 108 -6.12 1.73 10.05
C GLU A 108 -4.69 2.24 9.85
N LEU A 109 -4.45 2.97 8.76
CA LEU A 109 -3.15 3.57 8.48
C LEU A 109 -2.85 4.69 9.49
N ASP A 110 -1.64 4.70 10.05
CA ASP A 110 -1.18 5.72 11.00
C ASP A 110 -0.74 6.99 10.26
N PHE A 111 -1.67 7.70 9.61
CA PHE A 111 -1.37 8.92 8.85
C PHE A 111 -0.95 10.05 9.77
N GLU A 112 0.34 10.19 10.00
CA GLU A 112 0.81 11.21 10.93
C GLU A 112 0.93 12.61 10.31
N LEU A 113 0.53 12.75 9.04
CA LEU A 113 0.11 14.05 8.45
C LEU A 113 -1.30 14.46 8.92
N GLU A 114 -2.15 13.52 9.33
CA GLU A 114 -3.48 13.82 9.90
C GLU A 114 -3.41 14.17 11.40
N LYS A 115 -2.22 14.06 12.02
CA LYS A 115 -1.98 14.43 13.42
C LYS A 115 -1.57 15.89 13.61
N PHE A 116 -1.41 16.66 12.54
CA PHE A 116 -1.17 18.09 12.66
C PHE A 116 -2.40 18.78 13.26
N SER A 117 -2.21 19.58 14.31
CA SER A 117 -3.29 20.40 14.83
C SER A 117 -3.72 21.45 13.79
N PRO A 118 -4.92 22.05 13.91
CA PRO A 118 -5.27 23.21 13.11
C PRO A 118 -4.20 24.33 13.18
N GLU A 119 -3.51 24.47 14.31
CA GLU A 119 -2.40 25.42 14.44
C GLU A 119 -1.18 25.01 13.60
N ASP A 120 -0.80 23.73 13.63
CA ASP A 120 0.33 23.19 12.84
C ASP A 120 0.09 23.33 11.32
N LEU A 121 -1.17 23.30 10.89
CA LEU A 121 -1.58 23.49 9.49
C LEU A 121 -1.77 24.97 9.10
N GLY A 122 -1.54 25.91 10.02
CA GLY A 122 -1.80 27.33 9.78
C GLY A 122 -3.28 27.67 9.56
N VAL A 123 -4.19 26.76 9.92
CA VAL A 123 -5.63 26.96 9.86
C VAL A 123 -6.03 27.80 11.07
N ARG A 124 -6.35 29.08 10.84
CA ARG A 124 -6.98 29.90 11.88
C ARG A 124 -8.32 29.26 12.24
N GLN A 125 -8.43 28.78 13.48
CA GLN A 125 -9.71 28.30 14.00
C GLN A 125 -10.74 29.41 13.84
N ALA A 126 -11.89 29.07 13.24
CA ALA A 126 -12.96 30.04 13.06
C ALA A 126 -13.37 30.57 14.45
N PRO A 127 -13.60 31.89 14.58
CA PRO A 127 -14.08 32.42 15.85
C PRO A 127 -15.37 31.70 16.23
N VAL A 128 -15.39 31.16 17.45
CA VAL A 128 -16.62 30.61 18.03
C VAL A 128 -17.53 31.81 18.29
N TRP A 129 -18.47 32.06 17.37
CA TRP A 129 -19.50 33.06 17.58
C TRP A 129 -20.44 32.54 18.67
N SER A 130 -20.23 33.01 19.90
CA SER A 130 -21.20 32.81 20.97
C SER A 130 -22.51 33.49 20.56
N HIS A 131 -23.50 32.71 20.15
CA HIS A 131 -24.85 33.20 19.95
C HIS A 131 -25.55 33.38 21.30
N TYR A 132 -25.09 34.33 22.11
CA TYR A 132 -25.92 34.89 23.19
C TYR A 132 -25.72 36.40 23.23
N GLY A 133 -26.59 37.07 22.48
CA GLY A 133 -26.83 38.49 22.60
C GLY A 133 -27.74 38.82 23.77
N ARG A 134 -27.45 39.97 24.38
CA ARG A 134 -28.31 40.87 25.18
C ARG A 134 -29.00 40.29 26.41
N SER A 135 -28.51 40.72 27.57
CA SER A 135 -29.39 41.25 28.62
C SER A 135 -29.15 42.75 28.69
N ASP A 136 -30.19 43.51 28.34
CA ASP A 136 -30.33 44.93 28.69
C ASP A 136 -30.34 45.12 30.22
#